data_AF-A0A3D1WXE6-F1
#
_entry.id   AF-A0A3D1WXE6-F1
#
_cell.length_a   1.000
_cell.length_b   1.000
_cell.length_c   1.000
_cell.angle_alpha   90.00
_cell.angle_beta   90.00
_cell.angle_gamma   90.00
#
_symmetry.space_group_name_H-M   'P 1'
#
loop_
_entity.id
_entity.type
_entity.pdbx_description
1 polymer ?
#
loop_
_entity_poly.entity_id
_entity_poly.type
_entity_poly.pdbx_seq_one_letter_code
_entity_poly.pdbx_strand_id
1 'polypeptide(L)'
;KGTSGILALDNDPAMKAPQTPCISCGRCVAACPMGLQPTKLFRLIDNRMYADAMGMNLMDCKECGCCSYSCPAHLPLVHGMKLGKRLGRK
;
A
#
# COMPACT_ATOMS: atom_id res chain seq x y z
N LYS A 1 -8.24 -4.30 33.81
CA LYS A 1 -8.81 -3.05 33.25
C LYS A 1 -8.92 -3.23 31.74
N GLY A 2 -9.93 -3.98 31.29
CA GLY A 2 -10.18 -4.23 29.87
C GLY A 2 -11.49 -3.53 29.51
N THR A 3 -11.42 -2.45 28.75
CA THR A 3 -12.61 -1.76 28.25
C THR A 3 -12.95 -2.37 26.89
N SER A 4 -13.87 -3.33 26.87
CA SER A 4 -14.51 -3.79 25.64
C SER A 4 -15.57 -2.78 25.24
N GLY A 5 -15.16 -1.63 24.73
CA GLY A 5 -16.06 -0.62 24.18
C GLY A 5 -16.36 -0.92 22.71
N ILE A 6 -17.64 -0.98 22.34
CA ILE A 6 -18.05 -1.04 20.93
C ILE A 6 -18.19 0.40 20.45
N LEU A 7 -17.34 0.79 19.50
CA LEU A 7 -17.40 2.10 18.85
C LEU A 7 -18.27 1.99 17.59
N ALA A 8 -19.53 2.46 17.69
CA ALA A 8 -20.43 2.59 16.55
C ALA A 8 -20.32 4.01 15.99
N LEU A 9 -19.41 4.19 15.02
CA LEU A 9 -19.33 5.41 14.23
C LEU A 9 -20.33 5.31 13.08
N ASP A 10 -21.09 6.39 12.84
CA ASP A 10 -21.90 6.53 11.63
C ASP A 10 -20.99 6.48 10.40
N ASN A 11 -21.55 6.16 9.23
CA ASN A 11 -20.81 5.87 8.01
C ASN A 11 -20.32 7.17 7.35
N ASP A 12 -19.56 7.97 8.10
CA ASP A 12 -19.12 9.29 7.68
C ASP A 12 -18.12 9.14 6.51
N PRO A 13 -18.48 9.63 5.31
CA PRO A 13 -17.63 9.51 4.14
C PRO A 13 -16.30 10.25 4.28
N ALA A 14 -16.14 11.14 5.28
CA ALA A 14 -14.86 11.81 5.58
C ALA A 14 -13.75 10.83 6.03
N MET A 15 -14.09 9.59 6.41
CA MET A 15 -13.10 8.57 6.78
C MET A 15 -12.33 7.98 5.59
N LYS A 16 -12.81 8.13 4.34
CA LYS A 16 -12.13 7.59 3.15
C LYS A 16 -11.96 8.68 2.12
N ALA A 17 -10.79 9.31 2.11
CA ALA A 17 -10.39 10.17 1.00
C ALA A 17 -10.60 9.43 -0.34
N PRO A 18 -11.21 10.07 -1.36
CA PRO A 18 -11.46 9.42 -2.63
C PRO A 18 -10.15 8.95 -3.26
N GLN A 19 -10.08 7.66 -3.58
CA GLN A 19 -8.93 7.10 -4.26
C GLN A 19 -8.87 7.65 -5.68
N THR A 20 -7.78 8.33 -6.01
CA THR A 20 -7.55 8.87 -7.35
C THR A 20 -6.46 8.06 -8.05
N PRO A 21 -6.38 8.08 -9.39
CA PRO A 21 -5.30 7.41 -10.10
C PRO A 21 -3.93 8.00 -9.76
N CYS A 22 -2.89 7.18 -9.84
CA CYS A 22 -1.53 7.63 -9.57
C CYS A 22 -1.06 8.67 -10.60
N ILE A 23 -0.69 9.86 -10.13
CA ILE A 23 -0.16 10.97 -10.95
C ILE A 23 1.37 10.93 -11.16
N SER A 24 2.02 9.80 -10.86
CA SER A 24 3.47 9.62 -11.03
C SER A 24 4.37 10.67 -10.33
N CYS A 25 3.94 11.19 -9.18
CA CYS A 25 4.66 12.25 -8.45
C CYS A 25 5.98 11.84 -7.77
N GLY A 26 6.34 10.54 -7.73
CA GLY A 26 7.60 10.06 -7.15
C GLY A 26 7.74 10.11 -5.61
N ARG A 27 6.82 10.78 -4.88
CA ARG A 27 6.89 10.96 -3.41
C ARG A 27 7.00 9.66 -2.62
N CYS A 28 6.32 8.62 -3.08
CA CYS A 28 6.32 7.31 -2.46
C CYS A 28 7.69 6.61 -2.49
N VAL A 29 8.54 6.91 -3.49
CA VAL A 29 9.92 6.39 -3.58
C VAL A 29 10.81 7.12 -2.59
N ALA A 30 10.71 8.45 -2.53
CA ALA A 30 11.49 9.27 -1.59
C ALA A 30 11.17 8.96 -0.12
N ALA A 31 9.91 8.63 0.19
CA ALA A 31 9.49 8.24 1.53
C ALA A 31 9.81 6.77 1.88
N CYS A 32 10.25 5.94 0.92
CA CYS A 32 10.51 4.53 1.18
C CYS A 32 11.91 4.35 1.77
N PRO A 33 12.04 3.82 3.01
CA PRO A 33 13.35 3.61 3.64
C PRO A 33 14.20 2.55 2.93
N MET A 34 13.56 1.65 2.16
CA MET A 34 14.25 0.61 1.39
C MET A 34 14.57 1.05 -0.04
N GLY A 35 14.17 2.27 -0.45
CA GLY A 35 14.36 2.74 -1.83
C GLY A 35 13.59 1.96 -2.89
N LEU A 36 12.54 1.22 -2.50
CA LEU A 36 11.69 0.46 -3.43
C LEU A 36 10.83 1.40 -4.28
N GLN A 37 10.32 0.89 -5.40
CA GLN A 37 9.39 1.61 -6.27
C GLN A 37 7.93 1.15 -6.05
N PRO A 38 7.23 1.65 -5.00
CA PRO A 38 5.95 1.10 -4.58
C PRO A 38 4.84 1.28 -5.62
N THR A 39 4.86 2.34 -6.42
CA THR A 39 3.90 2.52 -7.53
C THR A 39 3.99 1.40 -8.56
N LYS A 40 5.21 0.97 -8.92
CA LYS A 40 5.41 -0.06 -9.93
C LYS A 40 5.08 -1.44 -9.37
N LEU A 41 5.51 -1.72 -8.14
CA LEU A 41 5.11 -2.93 -7.41
C LEU A 41 3.59 -3.05 -7.29
N PHE A 42 2.90 -1.97 -6.90
CA PHE A 42 1.44 -1.97 -6.81
C PHE A 42 0.79 -2.27 -8.16
N ARG A 43 1.29 -1.67 -9.25
CA ARG A 43 0.78 -1.89 -10.61
C ARG A 43 1.02 -3.32 -11.12
N LEU A 44 2.17 -3.92 -10.77
CA LEU A 44 2.45 -5.34 -11.06
C LEU A 44 1.50 -6.26 -10.29
N ILE A 45 1.25 -5.97 -9.02
CA ILE A 45 0.33 -6.73 -8.17
C ILE A 45 -1.11 -6.62 -8.68
N ASP A 46 -1.53 -5.43 -9.10
CA ASP A 46 -2.84 -5.17 -9.70
C ASP A 46 -3.03 -5.98 -10.99
N ASN A 47 -1.98 -6.04 -11.83
CA ASN A 47 -1.93 -6.88 -13.03
C ASN A 47 -1.71 -8.38 -12.76
N ARG A 48 -1.70 -8.83 -11.50
CA ARG A 48 -1.39 -10.21 -11.07
C ARG A 48 0.00 -10.73 -11.49
N MET A 49 0.93 -9.84 -11.80
CA MET A 49 2.33 -10.14 -12.17
C MET A 49 3.20 -10.29 -10.93
N TYR A 50 2.93 -11.31 -10.10
CA TYR A 50 3.62 -11.50 -8.82
C TYR A 50 5.09 -11.91 -8.97
N ALA A 51 5.44 -12.65 -10.02
CA ALA A 51 6.82 -13.06 -10.30
C ALA A 51 7.73 -11.83 -10.56
N ASP A 52 7.28 -10.90 -11.39
CA ASP A 52 8.01 -9.65 -11.65
C ASP A 52 8.06 -8.76 -10.41
N ALA A 53 6.98 -8.73 -9.62
CA ALA A 53 6.96 -8.00 -8.36
C ALA A 53 8.01 -8.57 -7.38
N MET A 54 8.16 -9.89 -7.29
CA MET A 54 9.22 -10.53 -6.50
C MET A 54 10.62 -10.20 -7.02
N GLY A 55 10.82 -10.19 -8.34
CA GLY A 55 12.08 -9.75 -8.96
C GLY A 55 12.44 -8.30 -8.64
N MET A 56 11.43 -7.45 -8.36
CA MET A 56 11.60 -6.07 -7.89
C MET A 56 11.77 -5.94 -6.36
N ASN A 57 12.21 -6.99 -5.67
CA ASN A 57 12.43 -7.00 -4.22
C ASN A 57 11.16 -6.71 -3.40
N LEU A 58 9.99 -7.18 -3.84
CA LEU A 58 8.73 -7.05 -3.06
C LEU A 58 8.86 -7.58 -1.62
N MET A 59 9.69 -8.61 -1.40
CA MET A 59 9.91 -9.21 -0.09
C MET A 59 10.64 -8.30 0.90
N ASP A 60 11.39 -7.32 0.40
CA ASP A 60 12.15 -6.36 1.22
C ASP A 60 11.25 -5.27 1.85
N CYS A 61 10.04 -5.08 1.32
CA CYS A 61 9.10 -4.10 1.86
C CYS A 61 8.68 -4.45 3.29
N LYS A 62 9.05 -3.65 4.30
CA LYS A 62 8.66 -3.90 5.70
C LYS A 62 7.20 -3.53 6.08
N GLU A 63 6.33 -3.26 5.11
CA GLU A 63 4.92 -2.89 5.34
C GLU A 63 4.73 -1.66 6.25
N CYS A 64 5.65 -0.69 6.19
CA CYS A 64 5.70 0.46 7.11
C CYS A 64 4.63 1.55 6.95
N GLY A 65 3.84 1.57 5.88
CA GLY A 65 2.80 2.59 5.68
C GLY A 65 3.27 3.91 5.06
N CYS A 66 4.57 4.22 5.08
CA CYS A 66 5.11 5.53 4.65
C CYS A 66 4.71 5.92 3.21
N CYS A 67 4.73 4.95 2.29
CA CYS A 67 4.35 5.18 0.89
C CYS A 67 2.85 5.46 0.71
N SER A 68 1.98 4.82 1.49
CA SER A 68 0.53 5.01 1.43
C SER A 68 0.12 6.35 2.04
N TYR A 69 0.81 6.77 3.10
CA TYR A 69 0.56 8.04 3.79
C TYR A 69 1.03 9.25 2.97
N SER A 70 2.22 9.16 2.36
CA SER A 70 2.78 10.23 1.53
C SER A 70 2.14 10.34 0.14
N CYS A 71 1.28 9.39 -0.23
CA CYS A 71 0.66 9.37 -1.55
C CYS A 71 -0.47 10.41 -1.63
N PRO A 72 -0.38 11.43 -2.50
CA PRO A 72 -1.46 12.40 -2.67
C PRO A 72 -2.73 11.77 -3.28
N ALA A 73 -2.59 10.60 -3.91
CA ALA A 73 -3.68 9.86 -4.51
C ALA A 73 -4.39 8.89 -3.54
N HIS A 74 -3.92 8.82 -2.28
CA HIS A 74 -4.43 7.92 -1.24
C HIS A 74 -4.52 6.44 -1.68
N LEU A 75 -3.60 6.01 -2.55
CA LEU A 75 -3.53 4.62 -3.00
C LEU A 75 -3.14 3.70 -1.83
N PRO A 76 -3.82 2.55 -1.65
CA PRO A 76 -3.55 1.60 -0.58
C PRO A 76 -2.32 0.72 -0.91
N LEU A 77 -1.16 1.35 -1.12
CA LEU A 77 0.07 0.70 -1.58
C LEU A 77 0.52 -0.43 -0.65
N VAL A 78 0.41 -0.24 0.67
CA VAL A 78 0.79 -1.25 1.66
C VAL A 78 -0.15 -2.45 1.65
N HIS A 79 -1.45 -2.23 1.42
CA HIS A 79 -2.39 -3.34 1.28
C HIS A 79 -2.04 -4.20 0.06
N GLY A 80 -1.74 -3.56 -1.07
CA GLY A 80 -1.25 -4.23 -2.28
C GLY A 80 0.02 -5.04 -2.00
N MET A 81 1.03 -4.44 -1.37
CA MET A 81 2.29 -5.14 -1.04
C MET A 81 2.07 -6.37 -0.15
N LYS A 82 1.21 -6.25 0.87
CA LYS A 82 0.85 -7.36 1.77
C LYS A 82 0.16 -8.50 1.01
N LEU A 83 -0.73 -8.15 0.09
CA LEU A 83 -1.41 -9.11 -0.79
C LEU A 83 -0.40 -9.79 -1.73
N GLY A 84 0.47 -9.01 -2.38
CA GLY A 84 1.52 -9.52 -3.26
C GLY A 84 2.49 -10.48 -2.57
N LYS A 85 2.93 -10.16 -1.33
CA LYS A 85 3.77 -11.08 -0.54
C LYS A 85 3.05 -12.38 -0.17
N ARG A 86 1.75 -12.30 0.12
CA ARG A 86 0.94 -13.48 0.46
C ARG A 86 0.75 -14.39 -0.75
N LEU A 87 0.52 -13.81 -1.93
CA LEU A 87 0.25 -14.54 -3.17
C LEU A 87 1.52 -15.01 -3.88
N GLY A 88 2.63 -14.26 -3.79
CA GLY A 88 3.92 -14.60 -4.39
C GLY A 88 4.69 -15.70 -3.65
N ARG A 89 4.31 -16.05 -2.42
CA ARG A 89 4.93 -17.15 -1.64
C ARG A 89 4.42 -18.55 -2.02
N LYS A 90 3.64 -18.67 -3.10
CA LYS A 90 3.02 -19.91 -3.56
C LYS A 90 3.70 -20.40 -4.82
#